data_AF-A0A1E8FB90-F1
#
_entry.id   AF-A0A1E8FB90-F1
#
_cell.length_a   1.000
_cell.length_b   1.000
_cell.length_c   1.000
_cell.angle_alpha   90.00
_cell.angle_beta   90.00
_cell.angle_gamma   90.00
#
_symmetry.space_group_name_H-M   'P 1'
#
loop_
_entity.id
_entity.type
_entity.pdbx_description
1 polymer ?
#
loop_
_entity_poly.entity_id
_entity_poly.type
_entity_poly.pdbx_seq_one_letter_code
_entity_poly.pdbx_strand_id
1 'polypeptide(L)'
;MDHQEVNNAFQQAATLHRAGEYAQAEIMYRNLMTQPLLRSEISLNLVTLLLATEKYAAANVLLTELHSIAPQTPYLDKTCFDMALLFYEKGYWIEAEPWIRIALGYFPKDKKLAWILNRIKPRDYIAPEVFDPLLGETLLRASPREAEKYVYTIDIAGTCNLRCPSCPVGNISGTGRTVGMMNVELFKKILAKINQESPCEHPQIWLYNWGEPLLHPKLAEFIDLIHQYKMSAHISTNLNVTQNLEQVIKAGPDELKISISGMSPKTYSFSHQRGDINLVKSNLYKIRYLIDKYKQTGIRVWMGQHIYKHNQHEIEAAVNICRELGYEHHPIAAYLQPLEKAFEVIEYGESEKDKAIVSELLTHPRDTAAKLSASRRKDYDCELRFNQTVINYDGSVALCCNVYEPKNMLGVQFLDNTHKEIEVLKYRHSFCEKCRKLGLNYTPAKMS
;
A
#
# COMPACT_ATOMS: atom_id res chain seq x y z
N MET A 1 -21.19 -33.94 -31.92
CA MET A 1 -20.68 -35.14 -31.25
C MET A 1 -21.87 -35.85 -30.65
N ASP A 2 -21.88 -37.18 -30.62
CA ASP A 2 -22.87 -37.90 -29.82
C ASP A 2 -22.57 -37.76 -28.31
N HIS A 3 -23.49 -38.19 -27.45
CA HIS A 3 -23.32 -38.05 -26.00
C HIS A 3 -22.07 -38.78 -25.47
N GLN A 4 -21.71 -39.93 -26.03
CA GLN A 4 -20.57 -40.72 -25.58
C GLN A 4 -19.25 -40.06 -25.99
N GLU A 5 -19.18 -39.52 -27.21
CA GLU A 5 -18.06 -38.76 -27.71
C GLU A 5 -17.78 -37.52 -26.84
N VAL A 6 -18.83 -36.75 -26.49
CA VAL A 6 -18.68 -35.56 -25.63
C VAL A 6 -18.15 -35.95 -24.25
N ASN A 7 -18.70 -37.01 -23.66
CA ASN A 7 -18.25 -37.52 -22.36
C ASN A 7 -16.79 -37.95 -22.40
N ASN A 8 -16.38 -38.73 -23.41
CA ASN A 8 -15.00 -39.20 -23.55
C ASN A 8 -14.03 -38.03 -23.71
N ALA A 9 -14.36 -37.07 -24.58
CA ALA A 9 -13.54 -35.87 -24.80
C ALA A 9 -13.44 -35.00 -23.53
N PHE A 10 -14.54 -34.85 -22.79
CA PHE A 10 -14.52 -34.14 -21.50
C PHE A 10 -13.62 -34.83 -20.46
N GLN A 11 -13.70 -36.16 -20.33
CA GLN A 11 -12.83 -36.90 -19.42
C GLN A 11 -11.35 -36.84 -19.81
N GLN A 12 -11.07 -36.84 -21.12
CA GLN A 12 -9.71 -36.64 -21.64
C GLN A 12 -9.19 -35.24 -21.32
N ALA A 13 -9.99 -34.19 -21.56
CA ALA A 13 -9.65 -32.81 -21.21
C ALA A 13 -9.40 -32.65 -19.70
N ALA A 14 -10.22 -33.28 -18.86
CA ALA A 14 -10.05 -33.29 -17.42
C ALA A 14 -8.78 -34.02 -16.97
N THR A 15 -8.41 -35.09 -17.66
CA THR A 15 -7.16 -35.83 -17.38
C THR A 15 -5.93 -35.00 -17.74
N LEU A 16 -5.93 -34.34 -18.90
CA LEU A 16 -4.87 -33.41 -19.30
C LEU A 16 -4.76 -32.23 -18.33
N HIS A 17 -5.90 -31.66 -17.93
CA HIS A 17 -5.93 -30.58 -16.94
C HIS A 17 -5.28 -31.01 -15.62
N ARG A 18 -5.66 -32.18 -15.07
CA ARG A 18 -5.04 -32.71 -13.83
C ARG A 18 -3.55 -33.05 -13.97
N ALA A 19 -3.11 -33.38 -15.19
CA ALA A 19 -1.69 -33.63 -15.49
C ALA A 19 -0.86 -32.35 -15.68
N GLY A 20 -1.48 -31.16 -15.67
CA GLY A 20 -0.81 -29.88 -15.92
C GLY A 20 -0.62 -29.55 -17.40
N GLU A 21 -1.20 -30.33 -18.31
CA GLU A 21 -1.15 -30.12 -19.76
C GLU A 21 -2.17 -29.04 -20.20
N TYR A 22 -2.05 -27.84 -19.62
CA TYR A 22 -3.07 -26.80 -19.68
C TYR A 22 -3.38 -26.31 -21.09
N ALA A 23 -2.37 -26.18 -21.96
CA ALA A 23 -2.59 -25.68 -23.33
C ALA A 23 -3.50 -26.62 -24.13
N GLN A 24 -3.26 -27.93 -24.04
CA GLN A 24 -4.08 -28.94 -24.73
C GLN A 24 -5.47 -29.04 -24.10
N ALA A 25 -5.54 -29.07 -22.77
CA ALA A 25 -6.81 -29.11 -22.05
C ALA A 25 -7.69 -27.89 -22.36
N GLU A 26 -7.12 -26.69 -22.44
CA GLU A 26 -7.86 -25.46 -22.78
C GLU A 26 -8.48 -25.53 -24.17
N ILE A 27 -7.70 -25.98 -25.18
CA ILE A 27 -8.21 -26.16 -26.54
C ILE A 27 -9.40 -27.14 -26.53
N MET A 28 -9.26 -28.26 -25.83
CA MET A 28 -10.33 -29.25 -25.73
C MET A 28 -11.58 -28.69 -25.05
N TYR A 29 -11.44 -28.01 -23.92
CA TYR A 29 -12.59 -27.37 -23.26
C TYR A 29 -13.25 -26.34 -24.15
N ARG A 30 -12.49 -25.47 -24.83
CA ARG A 30 -13.06 -24.45 -25.74
C ARG A 30 -13.80 -25.08 -26.92
N ASN A 31 -13.34 -26.21 -27.45
CA ASN A 31 -14.06 -26.95 -28.48
C ASN A 31 -15.35 -27.55 -27.94
N LEU A 32 -15.28 -28.17 -26.75
CA LEU A 32 -16.44 -28.78 -26.09
C LEU A 32 -17.50 -27.77 -25.66
N MET A 33 -17.11 -26.53 -25.41
CA MET A 33 -18.03 -25.43 -25.11
C MET A 33 -19.08 -25.24 -26.22
N THR A 34 -18.83 -25.63 -27.47
CA THR A 34 -19.85 -25.58 -28.54
C THR A 34 -21.01 -26.56 -28.35
N GLN A 35 -20.88 -27.54 -27.46
CA GLN A 35 -21.90 -28.57 -27.21
C GLN A 35 -22.78 -28.18 -26.00
N PRO A 36 -24.10 -28.45 -26.05
CA PRO A 36 -25.01 -28.15 -24.93
C PRO A 36 -24.83 -29.13 -23.74
N LEU A 37 -24.38 -30.36 -24.01
CA LEU A 37 -24.16 -31.38 -23.00
C LEU A 37 -22.94 -31.03 -22.14
N LEU A 38 -23.07 -31.17 -20.81
CA LEU A 38 -22.03 -30.87 -19.81
C LEU A 38 -21.51 -29.42 -19.83
N ARG A 39 -22.27 -28.49 -20.42
CA ARG A 39 -21.85 -27.09 -20.61
C ARG A 39 -21.41 -26.42 -19.31
N SER A 40 -22.13 -26.65 -18.21
CA SER A 40 -21.80 -26.13 -16.88
C SER A 40 -20.48 -26.67 -16.32
N GLU A 41 -20.27 -27.97 -16.43
CA GLU A 41 -19.10 -28.69 -15.92
C GLU A 41 -17.85 -28.37 -16.75
N ILE A 42 -17.99 -28.29 -18.07
CA ILE A 42 -16.94 -27.83 -18.98
C ILE A 42 -16.56 -26.38 -18.64
N SER A 43 -17.54 -25.51 -18.42
CA SER A 43 -17.30 -24.11 -18.06
C SER A 43 -16.52 -24.01 -16.75
N LEU A 44 -16.92 -24.74 -15.71
CA LEU A 44 -16.25 -24.73 -14.41
C LEU A 44 -14.80 -25.25 -14.49
N ASN A 45 -14.58 -26.35 -15.24
CA ASN A 45 -13.23 -26.87 -15.47
C ASN A 45 -12.35 -25.91 -16.27
N LEU A 46 -12.94 -25.17 -17.22
CA LEU A 46 -12.23 -24.13 -17.95
C LEU A 46 -11.91 -22.94 -17.04
N VAL A 47 -12.82 -22.50 -16.17
CA VAL A 47 -12.55 -21.43 -15.17
C VAL A 47 -11.35 -21.81 -14.31
N THR A 48 -11.35 -23.01 -13.72
CA THR A 48 -10.26 -23.46 -12.85
C THR A 48 -8.92 -23.54 -13.59
N LEU A 49 -8.92 -23.98 -14.86
CA LEU A 49 -7.74 -23.94 -15.72
C LEU A 49 -7.25 -22.51 -15.98
N LEU A 50 -8.16 -21.59 -16.29
CA LEU A 50 -7.84 -20.19 -16.56
C LEU A 50 -7.24 -19.52 -15.31
N LEU A 51 -7.75 -19.83 -14.11
CA LEU A 51 -7.16 -19.37 -12.86
C LEU A 51 -5.75 -19.93 -12.65
N ALA A 52 -5.53 -21.23 -12.91
CA ALA A 52 -4.23 -21.88 -12.79
C ALA A 52 -3.17 -21.34 -13.78
N THR A 53 -3.62 -20.81 -14.91
CA THR A 53 -2.77 -20.21 -15.96
C THR A 53 -2.74 -18.68 -15.91
N GLU A 54 -3.21 -18.10 -14.80
CA GLU A 54 -3.24 -16.65 -14.54
C GLU A 54 -4.04 -15.81 -15.56
N LYS A 55 -4.97 -16.43 -16.29
CA LYS A 55 -5.90 -15.77 -17.22
C LYS A 55 -7.14 -15.26 -16.48
N TYR A 56 -6.91 -14.41 -15.47
CA TYR A 56 -7.91 -13.99 -14.49
C TYR A 56 -9.12 -13.28 -15.10
N ALA A 57 -8.89 -12.37 -16.06
CA ALA A 57 -10.00 -11.66 -16.72
C ALA A 57 -10.95 -12.63 -17.45
N ALA A 58 -10.40 -13.62 -18.16
CA ALA A 58 -11.21 -14.62 -18.85
C ALA A 58 -11.95 -15.54 -17.88
N ALA A 59 -11.30 -15.94 -16.77
CA ALA A 59 -11.94 -16.72 -15.71
C ALA A 59 -13.11 -15.94 -15.09
N ASN A 60 -12.92 -14.64 -14.83
CA ASN A 60 -13.95 -13.76 -14.26
C ASN A 60 -15.20 -13.67 -15.14
N VAL A 61 -15.03 -13.44 -16.44
CA VAL A 61 -16.14 -13.40 -17.39
C VAL A 61 -16.89 -14.74 -17.41
N LEU A 62 -16.16 -15.85 -17.54
CA LEU A 62 -16.77 -17.17 -17.68
C LEU A 62 -17.48 -17.62 -16.39
N LEU A 63 -16.90 -17.37 -15.21
CA LEU A 63 -17.57 -17.74 -13.95
C LEU A 63 -18.79 -16.86 -13.69
N THR A 64 -18.75 -15.57 -14.05
CA THR A 64 -19.91 -14.67 -13.94
C THR A 64 -21.08 -15.18 -14.77
N GLU A 65 -20.81 -15.58 -16.02
CA GLU A 65 -21.80 -16.19 -16.91
C GLU A 65 -22.35 -17.48 -16.30
N LEU A 66 -21.46 -18.41 -15.90
CA LEU A 66 -21.84 -19.70 -15.31
C LEU A 66 -22.72 -19.54 -14.07
N HIS A 67 -22.34 -18.65 -13.14
CA HIS A 67 -23.10 -18.41 -11.92
C HIS A 67 -24.49 -17.83 -12.22
N SER A 68 -24.63 -17.00 -13.25
CA SER A 68 -25.91 -16.44 -13.66
C SER A 68 -26.85 -17.48 -14.30
N ILE A 69 -26.31 -18.43 -15.08
CA ILE A 69 -27.15 -19.35 -15.88
C ILE A 69 -27.35 -20.72 -15.22
N ALA A 70 -26.40 -21.19 -14.42
CA ALA A 70 -26.41 -22.52 -13.81
C ALA A 70 -25.85 -22.47 -12.38
N PRO A 71 -26.51 -21.75 -11.45
CA PRO A 71 -26.04 -21.58 -10.06
C PRO A 71 -26.01 -22.89 -9.25
N GLN A 72 -26.64 -23.95 -9.78
CA GLN A 72 -26.66 -25.29 -9.17
C GLN A 72 -25.53 -26.20 -9.66
N THR A 73 -24.60 -25.68 -10.46
CA THR A 73 -23.45 -26.46 -10.96
C THR A 73 -22.64 -27.02 -9.78
N PRO A 74 -22.35 -28.33 -9.73
CA PRO A 74 -21.54 -28.91 -8.66
C PRO A 74 -20.19 -28.20 -8.50
N TYR A 75 -19.78 -27.94 -7.26
CA TYR A 75 -18.52 -27.26 -6.89
C TYR A 75 -18.40 -25.78 -7.30
N LEU A 76 -19.48 -25.17 -7.80
CA LEU A 76 -19.50 -23.75 -8.12
C LEU A 76 -19.25 -22.89 -6.88
N ASP A 77 -19.87 -23.23 -5.76
CA ASP A 77 -19.69 -22.59 -4.44
C ASP A 77 -18.21 -22.50 -4.04
N LYS A 78 -17.50 -23.63 -4.12
CA LYS A 78 -16.07 -23.71 -3.81
C LYS A 78 -15.24 -22.88 -4.78
N THR A 79 -15.56 -22.91 -6.07
CA THR A 79 -14.83 -22.14 -7.09
C THR A 79 -15.02 -20.63 -6.89
N CYS A 80 -16.23 -20.18 -6.55
CA CYS A 80 -16.51 -18.80 -6.16
C CYS A 80 -15.70 -18.39 -4.93
N PHE A 81 -15.60 -19.26 -3.92
CA PHE A 81 -14.80 -19.03 -2.72
C PHE A 81 -13.30 -18.90 -3.04
N ASP A 82 -12.75 -19.84 -3.80
CA ASP A 82 -11.33 -19.86 -4.16
C ASP A 82 -10.97 -18.63 -5.02
N MET A 83 -11.85 -18.24 -5.95
CA MET A 83 -11.69 -17.04 -6.77
C MET A 83 -11.73 -15.74 -5.95
N ALA A 84 -12.67 -15.64 -5.00
CA ALA A 84 -12.79 -14.49 -4.11
C ALA A 84 -11.48 -14.24 -3.33
N LEU A 85 -10.92 -15.31 -2.75
CA LEU A 85 -9.65 -15.23 -2.02
C LEU A 85 -8.48 -14.90 -2.94
N LEU A 86 -8.38 -15.57 -4.09
CA LEU A 86 -7.30 -15.36 -5.04
C LEU A 86 -7.26 -13.91 -5.55
N PHE A 87 -8.42 -13.34 -5.89
CA PHE A 87 -8.49 -11.94 -6.36
C PHE A 87 -8.12 -10.95 -5.26
N TYR A 88 -8.57 -11.19 -4.02
CA TYR A 88 -8.16 -10.39 -2.88
C TYR A 88 -6.63 -10.44 -2.67
N GLU A 89 -6.04 -11.63 -2.68
CA GLU A 89 -4.60 -11.86 -2.49
C GLU A 89 -3.75 -11.25 -3.60
N LYS A 90 -4.25 -11.25 -4.85
CA LYS A 90 -3.60 -10.58 -5.99
C LYS A 90 -3.82 -9.06 -6.01
N GLY A 91 -4.63 -8.51 -5.10
CA GLY A 91 -4.90 -7.08 -5.01
C GLY A 91 -5.98 -6.55 -5.97
N TYR A 92 -6.73 -7.44 -6.63
CA TYR A 92 -7.86 -7.11 -7.51
C TYR A 92 -9.14 -6.90 -6.68
N TRP A 93 -9.10 -5.95 -5.74
CA TRP A 93 -10.16 -5.77 -4.74
C TRP A 93 -11.50 -5.37 -5.34
N ILE A 94 -11.51 -4.65 -6.47
CA ILE A 94 -12.73 -4.27 -7.17
C ILE A 94 -13.44 -5.53 -7.67
N GLU A 95 -12.70 -6.43 -8.30
CA GLU A 95 -13.23 -7.67 -8.84
C GLU A 95 -13.47 -8.73 -7.75
N ALA A 96 -12.72 -8.69 -6.64
CA ALA A 96 -12.89 -9.61 -5.52
C ALA A 96 -14.21 -9.38 -4.77
N GLU A 97 -14.63 -8.12 -4.62
CA GLU A 97 -15.76 -7.76 -3.75
C GLU A 97 -17.08 -8.47 -4.10
N PRO A 98 -17.52 -8.52 -5.38
CA PRO A 98 -18.72 -9.27 -5.76
C PRO A 98 -18.60 -10.76 -5.45
N TRP A 99 -17.44 -11.36 -5.71
CA TRP A 99 -17.19 -12.78 -5.44
C TRP A 99 -17.17 -13.10 -3.96
N ILE A 100 -16.66 -12.20 -3.12
CA ILE A 100 -16.70 -12.36 -1.67
C ILE A 100 -18.15 -12.36 -1.16
N ARG A 101 -19.01 -11.49 -1.71
CA ARG A 101 -20.45 -11.50 -1.37
C ARG A 101 -21.15 -12.77 -1.80
N ILE A 102 -20.89 -13.24 -3.03
CA ILE A 102 -21.43 -14.50 -3.55
C ILE A 102 -20.97 -15.66 -2.65
N ALA A 103 -19.68 -15.75 -2.35
CA ALA A 103 -19.11 -16.78 -1.49
C ALA A 103 -19.70 -16.73 -0.06
N LEU A 104 -19.94 -15.55 0.51
CA LEU A 104 -20.66 -15.41 1.79
C LEU A 104 -22.13 -15.84 1.70
N GLY A 105 -22.75 -15.77 0.52
CA GLY A 105 -24.08 -16.35 0.29
C GLY A 105 -24.10 -17.87 0.47
N TYR A 106 -23.06 -18.56 -0.03
CA TYR A 106 -22.86 -20.00 0.18
C TYR A 106 -22.36 -20.33 1.59
N PHE A 107 -21.46 -19.50 2.13
CA PHE A 107 -20.75 -19.72 3.40
C PHE A 107 -20.97 -18.55 4.39
N PRO A 108 -22.19 -18.32 4.89
CA PRO A 108 -22.55 -17.11 5.65
C PRO A 108 -21.85 -16.97 7.01
N LYS A 109 -21.22 -18.03 7.51
CA LYS A 109 -20.50 -18.04 8.80
C LYS A 109 -18.98 -17.93 8.62
N ASP A 110 -18.48 -17.74 7.40
CA ASP A 110 -17.06 -17.61 7.15
C ASP A 110 -16.52 -16.27 7.66
N LYS A 111 -15.72 -16.34 8.74
CA LYS A 111 -15.15 -15.16 9.38
C LYS A 111 -14.06 -14.49 8.54
N LYS A 112 -13.32 -15.25 7.73
CA LYS A 112 -12.24 -14.72 6.89
C LYS A 112 -12.85 -13.86 5.79
N LEU A 113 -13.85 -14.37 5.07
CA LEU A 113 -14.54 -13.62 4.02
C LEU A 113 -15.27 -12.39 4.59
N ALA A 114 -15.91 -12.51 5.75
CA ALA A 114 -16.57 -11.36 6.39
C ALA A 114 -15.56 -10.26 6.74
N TRP A 115 -14.39 -10.63 7.26
CA TRP A 115 -13.30 -9.69 7.54
C TRP A 115 -12.76 -9.04 6.27
N ILE A 116 -12.51 -9.83 5.20
CA ILE A 116 -12.03 -9.30 3.91
C ILE A 116 -13.05 -8.33 3.33
N LEU A 117 -14.35 -8.68 3.34
CA LEU A 117 -15.40 -7.79 2.85
C LEU A 117 -15.39 -6.46 3.61
N ASN A 118 -15.25 -6.50 4.94
CA ASN A 118 -15.14 -5.28 5.73
C ASN A 118 -13.89 -4.46 5.41
N ARG A 119 -12.79 -5.11 5.01
CA ARG A 119 -11.54 -4.45 4.61
C ARG A 119 -11.67 -3.74 3.26
N ILE A 120 -12.34 -4.34 2.28
CA ILE A 120 -12.32 -3.88 0.88
C ILE A 120 -13.59 -3.16 0.42
N LYS A 121 -14.68 -3.23 1.19
CA LYS A 121 -15.90 -2.49 0.85
C LYS A 121 -15.64 -0.98 0.82
N PRO A 122 -16.31 -0.22 -0.06
CA PRO A 122 -16.27 1.24 -0.05
C PRO A 122 -16.57 1.81 1.34
N ARG A 123 -15.97 2.95 1.67
CA ARG A 123 -16.16 3.63 2.95
C ARG A 123 -17.20 4.73 2.80
N ASP A 124 -18.07 4.86 3.79
CA ASP A 124 -19.21 5.81 3.74
C ASP A 124 -18.76 7.28 3.66
N TYR A 125 -17.56 7.59 4.17
CA TYR A 125 -17.00 8.94 4.09
C TYR A 125 -16.33 9.26 2.74
N ILE A 126 -16.24 8.28 1.83
CA ILE A 126 -15.61 8.44 0.53
C ILE A 126 -16.74 8.48 -0.50
N ALA A 127 -16.94 9.64 -1.13
CA ALA A 127 -17.83 9.74 -2.27
C ALA A 127 -17.43 8.69 -3.35
N PRO A 128 -18.38 7.98 -3.98
CA PRO A 128 -18.07 6.90 -4.91
C PRO A 128 -17.37 7.39 -6.19
N GLU A 129 -17.52 8.66 -6.52
CA GLU A 129 -16.92 9.29 -7.69
C GLU A 129 -16.53 10.75 -7.41
N VAL A 130 -15.68 11.32 -8.27
CA VAL A 130 -15.28 12.72 -8.24
C VAL A 130 -15.01 13.23 -9.65
N PHE A 131 -15.43 14.46 -9.95
CA PHE A 131 -15.05 15.14 -11.18
C PHE A 131 -13.63 15.71 -11.07
N ASP A 132 -12.74 15.35 -11.98
CA ASP A 132 -11.38 15.88 -12.04
C ASP A 132 -11.30 17.04 -13.06
N PRO A 133 -11.11 18.29 -12.60
CA PRO A 133 -11.11 19.45 -13.49
C PRO A 133 -9.87 19.55 -14.38
N LEU A 134 -8.76 18.89 -14.04
CA LEU A 134 -7.56 18.89 -14.89
C LEU A 134 -7.72 17.91 -16.06
N LEU A 135 -8.47 16.83 -15.85
CA LEU A 135 -8.71 15.80 -16.86
C LEU A 135 -10.01 16.03 -17.64
N GLY A 136 -10.97 16.75 -17.06
CA GLY A 136 -12.30 16.93 -17.64
C GLY A 136 -13.15 15.67 -17.62
N GLU A 137 -12.89 14.73 -16.68
CA GLU A 137 -13.57 13.44 -16.58
C GLU A 137 -13.97 13.13 -15.13
N THR A 138 -14.98 12.27 -14.96
CA THR A 138 -15.37 11.70 -13.66
C THR A 138 -14.55 10.44 -13.38
N LEU A 139 -13.99 10.35 -12.17
CA LEU A 139 -13.20 9.22 -11.69
C LEU A 139 -13.93 8.48 -10.58
N LEU A 140 -13.82 7.16 -10.58
CA LEU A 140 -14.32 6.30 -9.51
C LEU A 140 -13.37 6.30 -8.31
N ARG A 141 -13.90 6.13 -7.09
CA ARG A 141 -13.10 5.97 -5.88
C ARG A 141 -13.31 4.57 -5.31
N ALA A 142 -12.19 3.91 -5.01
CA ALA A 142 -12.19 2.59 -4.40
C ALA A 142 -12.01 2.69 -2.88
N SER A 143 -12.23 1.58 -2.18
CA SER A 143 -11.79 1.48 -0.79
C SER A 143 -10.26 1.73 -0.69
N PRO A 144 -9.80 2.51 0.29
CA PRO A 144 -8.37 2.75 0.48
C PRO A 144 -7.62 1.45 0.78
N ARG A 145 -6.43 1.30 0.21
CA ARG A 145 -5.53 0.14 0.36
C ARG A 145 -4.40 0.41 1.34
N GLU A 146 -3.92 1.64 1.40
CA GLU A 146 -2.80 2.05 2.24
C GLU A 146 -3.19 2.01 3.73
N ALA A 147 -4.38 2.50 4.05
CA ALA A 147 -4.93 2.51 5.39
C ALA A 147 -6.40 2.07 5.39
N GLU A 148 -6.93 1.69 6.56
CA GLU A 148 -8.36 1.37 6.69
C GLU A 148 -9.23 2.66 6.77
N LYS A 149 -8.63 3.74 7.26
CA LYS A 149 -9.29 5.01 7.56
C LYS A 149 -8.58 6.19 6.89
N TYR A 150 -9.15 7.38 7.00
CA TYR A 150 -8.52 8.59 6.52
C TYR A 150 -7.22 8.85 7.28
N VAL A 151 -6.17 9.23 6.57
CA VAL A 151 -4.83 9.43 7.12
C VAL A 151 -4.47 10.91 7.20
N TYR A 152 -4.04 11.36 8.37
CA TYR A 152 -3.28 12.60 8.49
C TYR A 152 -1.82 12.28 8.73
N THR A 153 -1.00 12.59 7.75
CA THR A 153 0.46 12.45 7.81
C THR A 153 1.04 13.77 8.26
N ILE A 154 1.74 13.78 9.40
CA ILE A 154 2.18 14.98 10.09
C ILE A 154 3.67 14.82 10.41
N ASP A 155 4.54 15.53 9.68
CA ASP A 155 5.96 15.60 10.03
C ASP A 155 6.11 16.43 11.31
N ILE A 156 6.31 15.80 12.47
CA ILE A 156 6.60 16.53 13.71
C ILE A 156 8.07 16.98 13.79
N ALA A 157 8.93 16.37 12.99
CA ALA A 157 10.32 16.77 12.77
C ALA A 157 10.49 17.07 11.28
N GLY A 158 10.88 18.30 10.93
CA GLY A 158 11.13 18.71 9.55
C GLY A 158 12.46 18.21 8.96
N THR A 159 13.13 17.25 9.62
CA THR A 159 14.45 16.74 9.22
C THR A 159 14.66 15.32 9.71
N CYS A 160 15.68 14.66 9.15
CA CYS A 160 16.14 13.34 9.52
C CYS A 160 17.66 13.39 9.80
N ASN A 161 18.13 12.52 10.69
CA ASN A 161 19.55 12.35 11.01
C ASN A 161 20.32 11.56 9.93
N LEU A 162 19.61 10.80 9.09
CA LEU A 162 20.19 10.04 7.98
C LEU A 162 20.18 10.82 6.65
N ARG A 163 20.92 10.34 5.66
CA ARG A 163 20.96 10.90 4.28
C ARG A 163 20.83 9.81 3.23
N CYS A 164 19.79 8.98 3.33
CA CYS A 164 19.55 7.87 2.42
C CYS A 164 19.50 8.35 0.95
N PRO A 165 20.27 7.76 0.02
CA PRO A 165 20.37 8.24 -1.36
C PRO A 165 19.09 8.05 -2.20
N SER A 166 18.13 7.25 -1.73
CA SER A 166 16.81 7.10 -2.35
C SER A 166 15.73 8.01 -1.73
N CYS A 167 16.05 8.77 -0.68
CA CYS A 167 15.12 9.65 0.04
C CYS A 167 15.39 11.12 -0.29
N PRO A 168 14.36 11.98 -0.41
CA PRO A 168 14.53 13.42 -0.65
C PRO A 168 15.50 14.11 0.32
N VAL A 169 15.52 13.70 1.59
CA VAL A 169 16.41 14.30 2.60
C VAL A 169 17.90 14.05 2.27
N GLY A 170 18.22 12.96 1.56
CA GLY A 170 19.57 12.60 1.14
C GLY A 170 19.91 12.99 -0.30
N ASN A 171 18.94 12.97 -1.22
CA ASN A 171 19.21 13.09 -2.66
C ASN A 171 18.76 14.41 -3.30
N ILE A 172 18.06 15.27 -2.56
CA ILE A 172 17.70 16.61 -2.99
C ILE A 172 18.36 17.64 -2.07
N SER A 173 19.01 18.65 -2.67
CA SER A 173 19.66 19.75 -1.95
C SER A 173 19.20 21.10 -2.48
N GLY A 174 19.26 22.13 -1.63
CA GLY A 174 19.05 23.52 -2.06
C GLY A 174 17.59 23.89 -2.38
N THR A 175 16.61 23.16 -1.84
CA THR A 175 15.18 23.41 -2.11
C THR A 175 14.59 24.59 -1.38
N GLY A 176 15.29 25.14 -0.37
CA GLY A 176 14.73 26.13 0.54
C GLY A 176 13.71 25.56 1.53
N ARG A 177 13.54 24.23 1.60
CA ARG A 177 12.70 23.59 2.63
C ARG A 177 13.28 23.89 4.01
N THR A 178 12.46 24.46 4.88
CA THR A 178 12.84 24.81 6.24
C THR A 178 12.92 23.56 7.11
N VAL A 179 13.72 23.63 8.16
CA VAL A 179 13.89 22.55 9.14
C VAL A 179 13.43 23.07 10.50
N GLY A 180 12.71 22.24 11.24
CA GLY A 180 12.32 22.55 12.60
C GLY A 180 11.62 21.40 13.29
N MET A 181 11.14 21.65 14.49
CA MET A 181 10.36 20.73 15.31
C MET A 181 8.98 21.35 15.52
N MET A 182 7.92 20.57 15.32
CA MET A 182 6.55 21.06 15.47
C MET A 182 6.31 21.48 16.91
N ASN A 183 5.70 22.65 17.11
CA ASN A 183 5.27 23.07 18.42
C ASN A 183 4.06 22.24 18.88
N VAL A 184 4.06 21.75 20.11
CA VAL A 184 2.94 20.96 20.66
C VAL A 184 1.61 21.72 20.64
N GLU A 185 1.60 23.03 20.89
CA GLU A 185 0.37 23.84 20.83
C GLU A 185 -0.19 23.95 19.41
N LEU A 186 0.69 23.99 18.40
CA LEU A 186 0.26 23.88 17.01
C LEU A 186 -0.38 22.52 16.75
N PHE A 187 0.25 21.44 17.21
CA PHE A 187 -0.27 20.09 17.06
C PHE A 187 -1.63 19.90 17.74
N LYS A 188 -1.81 20.43 18.96
CA LYS A 188 -3.11 20.44 19.66
C LYS A 188 -4.21 21.10 18.84
N LYS A 189 -3.92 22.25 18.22
CA LYS A 189 -4.87 22.96 17.34
C LYS A 189 -5.18 22.13 16.08
N ILE A 190 -4.17 21.48 15.50
CA ILE A 190 -4.35 20.58 14.35
C ILE A 190 -5.31 19.44 14.72
N LEU A 191 -5.07 18.75 15.83
CA LEU A 191 -5.94 17.65 16.28
C LEU A 191 -7.35 18.12 16.60
N ALA A 192 -7.51 19.27 17.25
CA ALA A 192 -8.82 19.85 17.53
C ALA A 192 -9.62 20.10 16.24
N LYS A 193 -8.98 20.66 15.21
CA LYS A 193 -9.58 20.85 13.88
C LYS A 193 -9.89 19.54 13.18
N ILE A 194 -8.98 18.56 13.22
CA ILE A 194 -9.22 17.22 12.68
C ILE A 194 -10.45 16.59 13.34
N ASN A 195 -10.58 16.68 14.65
CA ASN A 195 -11.73 16.15 15.38
C ASN A 195 -13.03 16.91 15.07
N GLN A 196 -12.96 18.21 14.82
CA GLN A 196 -14.13 19.04 14.49
C GLN A 196 -14.65 18.78 13.07
N GLU A 197 -13.76 18.65 12.08
CA GLU A 197 -14.13 18.45 10.68
C GLU A 197 -14.29 16.97 10.31
N SER A 198 -13.56 16.10 11.02
CA SER A 198 -13.58 14.64 11.02
C SER A 198 -14.14 13.99 9.75
N PRO A 199 -13.33 13.84 8.68
CA PRO A 199 -13.80 13.17 7.47
C PRO A 199 -14.21 11.73 7.75
N CYS A 200 -13.61 11.06 8.75
CA CYS A 200 -14.02 9.72 9.18
C CYS A 200 -13.92 9.56 10.70
N GLU A 201 -14.61 8.58 11.27
CA GLU A 201 -14.50 8.25 12.69
C GLU A 201 -13.12 7.67 13.05
N HIS A 202 -12.43 8.30 14.00
CA HIS A 202 -11.10 7.92 14.51
C HIS A 202 -10.04 7.77 13.41
N PRO A 203 -9.67 8.85 12.71
CA PRO A 203 -8.64 8.82 11.67
C PRO A 203 -7.29 8.34 12.21
N GLN A 204 -6.40 7.94 11.30
CA GLN A 204 -5.02 7.58 11.64
C GLN A 204 -4.14 8.82 11.58
N ILE A 205 -3.30 9.01 12.60
CA ILE A 205 -2.31 10.09 12.67
C ILE A 205 -0.91 9.48 12.52
N TRP A 206 -0.29 9.71 11.37
CA TRP A 206 1.06 9.25 11.08
C TRP A 206 2.04 10.37 11.39
N LEU A 207 2.87 10.21 12.41
CA LEU A 207 3.79 11.24 12.90
C LEU A 207 5.08 11.39 12.06
N TYR A 208 5.03 11.01 10.79
CA TYR A 208 6.17 10.95 9.90
C TYR A 208 5.74 11.16 8.45
N ASN A 209 6.59 11.78 7.66
CA ASN A 209 6.62 11.64 6.21
C ASN A 209 8.07 11.58 5.73
N TRP A 210 8.80 12.68 5.88
CA TRP A 210 10.21 12.80 5.49
C TRP A 210 11.16 12.93 6.69
N GLY A 211 10.63 13.36 7.84
CA GLY A 211 11.39 13.50 9.07
C GLY A 211 11.65 12.20 9.83
N GLU A 212 12.52 12.29 10.84
CA GLU A 212 12.68 11.24 11.84
C GLU A 212 11.94 11.63 13.15
N PRO A 213 10.78 11.02 13.45
CA PRO A 213 9.98 11.39 14.62
C PRO A 213 10.71 11.21 15.95
N LEU A 214 11.62 10.23 16.08
CA LEU A 214 12.36 10.01 17.32
C LEU A 214 13.34 11.15 17.66
N LEU A 215 13.62 12.07 16.72
CA LEU A 215 14.39 13.28 17.02
C LEU A 215 13.57 14.31 17.81
N HIS A 216 12.24 14.20 17.83
CA HIS A 216 11.41 15.14 18.57
C HIS A 216 11.44 14.82 20.07
N PRO A 217 11.92 15.73 20.95
CA PRO A 217 12.11 15.43 22.38
C PRO A 217 10.80 15.17 23.13
N LYS A 218 9.67 15.60 22.56
CA LYS A 218 8.34 15.45 23.14
C LYS A 218 7.46 14.42 22.43
N LEU A 219 8.00 13.53 21.59
CA LEU A 219 7.20 12.59 20.80
C LEU A 219 6.13 11.82 21.63
N ALA A 220 6.45 11.43 22.87
CA ALA A 220 5.48 10.82 23.78
C ALA A 220 4.23 11.71 24.02
N GLU A 221 4.42 13.02 24.20
CA GLU A 221 3.33 14.00 24.36
C GLU A 221 2.43 14.06 23.10
N PHE A 222 2.98 13.89 21.90
CA PHE A 222 2.18 13.83 20.66
C PHE A 222 1.31 12.58 20.63
N ILE A 223 1.86 11.42 21.02
CA ILE A 223 1.13 10.15 21.08
C ILE A 223 -0.03 10.27 22.08
N ASP A 224 0.26 10.74 23.30
CA ASP A 224 -0.76 10.94 24.34
C ASP A 224 -1.89 11.87 23.86
N LEU A 225 -1.55 12.95 23.17
CA LEU A 225 -2.54 13.87 22.60
C LEU A 225 -3.40 13.21 21.53
N ILE A 226 -2.84 12.39 20.64
CA ILE A 226 -3.60 11.66 19.62
C ILE A 226 -4.63 10.75 20.29
N HIS A 227 -4.23 10.01 21.33
CA HIS A 227 -5.13 9.10 22.06
C HIS A 227 -6.23 9.84 22.82
N GLN A 228 -5.98 11.05 23.34
CA GLN A 228 -7.03 11.88 23.96
C GLN A 228 -8.18 12.20 22.99
N TYR A 229 -7.90 12.30 21.68
CA TYR A 229 -8.91 12.45 20.63
C TYR A 229 -9.44 11.12 20.09
N LYS A 230 -9.10 9.98 20.72
CA LYS A 230 -9.47 8.62 20.30
C LYS A 230 -9.00 8.30 18.87
N MET A 231 -7.90 8.89 18.44
CA MET A 231 -7.27 8.60 17.15
C MET A 231 -6.12 7.60 17.36
N SER A 232 -5.62 7.00 16.28
CA SER A 232 -4.48 6.06 16.37
C SER A 232 -3.18 6.74 15.98
N ALA A 233 -2.11 6.47 16.73
CA ALA A 233 -0.79 7.04 16.54
C ALA A 233 0.15 6.04 15.83
N HIS A 234 0.65 6.44 14.66
CA HIS A 234 1.52 5.61 13.83
C HIS A 234 2.88 6.29 13.66
N ILE A 235 3.95 5.52 13.83
CA ILE A 235 5.33 6.02 13.77
C ILE A 235 6.15 5.15 12.82
N SER A 236 6.87 5.80 11.90
CA SER A 236 7.93 5.17 11.11
C SER A 236 9.25 5.80 11.48
N THR A 237 10.24 4.97 11.79
CA THR A 237 11.54 5.44 12.30
C THR A 237 12.69 4.62 11.72
N ASN A 238 13.84 5.27 11.55
CA ASN A 238 15.10 4.64 11.23
C ASN A 238 15.83 4.06 12.46
N LEU A 239 15.32 4.32 13.68
CA LEU A 239 15.85 3.81 14.95
C LEU A 239 17.28 4.24 15.33
N ASN A 240 17.92 5.18 14.63
CA ASN A 240 19.27 5.65 14.91
C ASN A 240 19.27 6.77 15.97
N VAL A 241 18.72 6.49 17.15
CA VAL A 241 18.71 7.41 18.30
C VAL A 241 19.15 6.71 19.58
N THR A 242 19.64 7.46 20.57
CA THR A 242 20.05 6.89 21.86
C THR A 242 19.08 7.16 23.00
N GLN A 243 18.11 8.07 22.79
CA GLN A 243 17.23 8.61 23.82
C GLN A 243 15.74 8.38 23.48
N ASN A 244 14.86 8.72 24.43
CA ASN A 244 13.40 8.81 24.29
C ASN A 244 12.59 7.52 24.03
N LEU A 245 13.22 6.41 23.65
CA LEU A 245 12.50 5.14 23.37
C LEU A 245 11.61 4.67 24.53
N GLU A 246 12.06 4.79 25.78
CA GLU A 246 11.26 4.37 26.93
C GLU A 246 9.96 5.17 27.09
N GLN A 247 10.01 6.49 26.92
CA GLN A 247 8.83 7.34 27.03
C GLN A 247 7.86 7.07 25.87
N VAL A 248 8.39 6.88 24.66
CA VAL A 248 7.59 6.53 23.48
C VAL A 248 6.87 5.20 23.66
N ILE A 249 7.56 4.15 24.12
CA ILE A 249 6.93 2.85 24.37
C ILE A 249 5.93 2.93 25.54
N LYS A 250 6.16 3.77 26.55
CA LYS A 250 5.15 4.03 27.60
C LYS A 250 3.89 4.70 27.06
N ALA A 251 4.04 5.69 26.17
CA ALA A 251 2.90 6.36 25.53
C ALA A 251 2.12 5.40 24.60
N GLY A 252 2.77 4.36 24.07
CA GLY A 252 2.10 3.23 23.45
C GLY A 252 1.51 3.52 22.06
N PRO A 253 2.32 3.88 21.04
CA PRO A 253 1.80 4.08 19.70
C PRO A 253 1.12 2.81 19.18
N ASP A 254 0.02 2.96 18.45
CA ASP A 254 -0.72 1.84 17.87
C ASP A 254 0.15 1.07 16.86
N GLU A 255 1.03 1.77 16.15
CA GLU A 255 1.97 1.17 15.21
C GLU A 255 3.37 1.79 15.28
N LEU A 256 4.38 0.93 15.27
CA LEU A 256 5.79 1.27 15.15
C LEU A 256 6.42 0.52 13.97
N LYS A 257 6.53 1.21 12.84
CA LYS A 257 7.28 0.79 11.66
C LYS A 257 8.76 1.11 11.83
N ILE A 258 9.62 0.11 11.60
CA ILE A 258 11.07 0.25 11.65
C ILE A 258 11.62 0.10 10.23
N SER A 259 12.22 1.18 9.73
CA SER A 259 12.78 1.23 8.36
C SER A 259 14.24 0.81 8.37
N ILE A 260 14.57 -0.22 7.58
CA ILE A 260 15.91 -0.79 7.49
C ILE A 260 16.23 -1.16 6.05
N SER A 261 17.52 -1.24 5.69
CA SER A 261 17.96 -1.67 4.35
C SER A 261 19.10 -2.68 4.39
N GLY A 262 19.48 -3.17 5.57
CA GLY A 262 20.61 -4.08 5.70
C GLY A 262 20.86 -4.45 7.14
N MET A 263 21.47 -5.61 7.34
CA MET A 263 21.80 -6.24 8.62
C MET A 263 23.31 -6.25 8.90
N SER A 264 24.14 -5.77 7.97
CA SER A 264 25.58 -5.55 8.17
C SER A 264 25.97 -4.08 7.99
N PRO A 265 27.06 -3.58 8.60
CA PRO A 265 27.46 -2.18 8.48
C PRO A 265 27.68 -1.74 7.03
N LYS A 266 28.27 -2.60 6.20
CA LYS A 266 28.53 -2.32 4.78
C LYS A 266 27.24 -2.16 3.99
N THR A 267 26.31 -3.12 4.09
CA THR A 267 25.04 -3.09 3.37
C THR A 267 24.14 -1.95 3.86
N TYR A 268 24.05 -1.78 5.19
CA TYR A 268 23.21 -0.76 5.78
C TYR A 268 23.66 0.65 5.41
N SER A 269 24.94 0.98 5.58
CA SER A 269 25.46 2.34 5.34
C SER A 269 25.41 2.77 3.87
N PHE A 270 25.32 1.83 2.91
CA PHE A 270 25.14 2.17 1.50
C PHE A 270 23.77 2.84 1.25
N SER A 271 22.70 2.24 1.76
CA SER A 271 21.31 2.69 1.51
C SER A 271 20.72 3.54 2.65
N HIS A 272 21.20 3.39 3.88
CA HIS A 272 20.90 4.23 5.05
C HIS A 272 22.17 5.01 5.46
N GLN A 273 22.64 5.90 4.58
CA GLN A 273 23.85 6.68 4.83
C GLN A 273 23.76 7.47 6.14
N ARG A 274 24.89 7.49 6.87
CA ARG A 274 25.07 8.02 8.24
C ARG A 274 24.44 7.18 9.36
N GLY A 275 23.82 6.06 9.03
CA GLY A 275 23.24 5.17 10.02
C GLY A 275 24.25 4.15 10.58
N ASP A 276 23.99 3.70 11.79
CA ASP A 276 24.70 2.62 12.48
C ASP A 276 23.73 1.47 12.76
N ILE A 277 23.89 0.39 11.99
CA ILE A 277 23.07 -0.82 12.13
C ILE A 277 23.23 -1.48 13.50
N ASN A 278 24.36 -1.32 14.19
CA ASN A 278 24.55 -1.92 15.51
C ASN A 278 23.71 -1.19 16.56
N LEU A 279 23.62 0.14 16.46
CA LEU A 279 22.71 0.94 17.27
C LEU A 279 21.25 0.55 17.00
N VAL A 280 20.87 0.40 15.73
CA VAL A 280 19.51 -0.05 15.36
C VAL A 280 19.21 -1.41 15.97
N LYS A 281 20.10 -2.40 15.85
CA LYS A 281 19.94 -3.71 16.48
C LYS A 281 19.78 -3.61 17.99
N SER A 282 20.64 -2.85 18.67
CA SER A 282 20.53 -2.62 20.11
C SER A 282 19.16 -2.04 20.49
N ASN A 283 18.67 -1.08 19.71
CA ASN A 283 17.36 -0.48 19.91
C ASN A 283 16.19 -1.42 19.61
N LEU A 284 16.32 -2.36 18.66
CA LEU A 284 15.32 -3.39 18.41
C LEU A 284 15.09 -4.26 19.66
N TYR A 285 16.18 -4.73 20.29
CA TYR A 285 16.12 -5.46 21.56
C TYR A 285 15.58 -4.60 22.70
N LYS A 286 16.01 -3.34 22.77
CA LYS A 286 15.53 -2.39 23.78
C LYS A 286 14.03 -2.17 23.69
N ILE A 287 13.47 -2.03 22.49
CA ILE A 287 12.02 -1.88 22.29
C ILE A 287 11.29 -3.11 22.80
N ARG A 288 11.72 -4.32 22.43
CA ARG A 288 11.09 -5.57 22.91
C ARG A 288 11.08 -5.61 24.43
N TYR A 289 12.24 -5.39 25.04
CA TYR A 289 12.38 -5.30 26.49
C TYR A 289 11.43 -4.28 27.13
N LEU A 290 11.31 -3.08 26.54
CA LEU A 290 10.43 -2.04 27.05
C LEU A 290 8.94 -2.40 26.91
N ILE A 291 8.54 -3.02 25.78
CA ILE A 291 7.17 -3.50 25.57
C ILE A 291 6.83 -4.55 26.64
N ASP A 292 7.73 -5.49 26.90
CA ASP A 292 7.55 -6.51 27.95
C ASP A 292 7.51 -5.90 29.35
N LYS A 293 8.47 -5.02 29.66
CA LYS A 293 8.57 -4.34 30.95
C LYS A 293 7.31 -3.54 31.29
N TYR A 294 6.74 -2.84 30.29
CA TYR A 294 5.54 -2.03 30.46
C TYR A 294 4.25 -2.75 30.11
N LYS A 295 4.32 -4.05 29.77
CA LYS A 295 3.17 -4.88 29.40
C LYS A 295 2.30 -4.25 28.31
N GLN A 296 2.93 -3.61 27.33
CA GLN A 296 2.24 -2.98 26.21
C GLN A 296 1.74 -4.06 25.25
N THR A 297 0.42 -4.20 25.12
CA THR A 297 -0.21 -5.23 24.28
C THR A 297 -0.79 -4.69 22.98
N GLY A 298 -0.93 -3.37 22.85
CA GLY A 298 -1.55 -2.72 21.69
C GLY A 298 -0.59 -2.23 20.60
N ILE A 299 0.74 -2.30 20.83
CA ILE A 299 1.73 -1.78 19.88
C ILE A 299 2.01 -2.82 18.81
N ARG A 300 1.58 -2.56 17.57
CA ARG A 300 2.01 -3.35 16.40
C ARG A 300 3.42 -2.92 15.99
N VAL A 301 4.39 -3.82 16.05
CA VAL A 301 5.77 -3.54 15.63
C VAL A 301 6.10 -4.32 14.37
N TRP A 302 6.59 -3.62 13.35
CA TRP A 302 6.97 -4.27 12.10
C TRP A 302 8.20 -3.63 11.45
N MET A 303 9.00 -4.46 10.80
CA MET A 303 10.21 -4.07 10.09
C MET A 303 9.93 -3.97 8.60
N GLY A 304 9.99 -2.77 8.06
CA GLY A 304 9.98 -2.51 6.62
C GLY A 304 11.41 -2.59 6.08
N GLN A 305 11.77 -3.71 5.44
CA GLN A 305 13.09 -3.85 4.82
C GLN A 305 13.04 -3.36 3.37
N HIS A 306 13.74 -2.27 3.08
CA HIS A 306 13.88 -1.73 1.74
C HIS A 306 14.82 -2.63 0.93
N ILE A 307 14.29 -3.35 -0.06
CA ILE A 307 15.01 -4.34 -0.86
C ILE A 307 15.62 -3.70 -2.09
N TYR A 308 16.94 -3.86 -2.21
CA TYR A 308 17.79 -3.47 -3.33
C TYR A 308 18.50 -4.71 -3.88
N LYS A 309 19.09 -4.64 -5.06
CA LYS A 309 19.86 -5.74 -5.64
C LYS A 309 20.96 -6.23 -4.69
N HIS A 310 21.77 -5.31 -4.15
CA HIS A 310 22.87 -5.64 -3.26
C HIS A 310 22.48 -6.25 -1.90
N ASN A 311 21.24 -6.15 -1.42
CA ASN A 311 20.91 -6.53 -0.02
C ASN A 311 19.98 -7.74 0.14
N GLN A 312 19.52 -8.35 -0.96
CA GLN A 312 18.58 -9.48 -0.91
C GLN A 312 19.10 -10.67 -0.09
N HIS A 313 20.42 -10.87 -0.08
CA HIS A 313 21.08 -11.92 0.69
C HIS A 313 20.93 -11.75 2.22
N GLU A 314 20.51 -10.58 2.72
CA GLU A 314 20.32 -10.31 4.15
C GLU A 314 18.84 -10.40 4.59
N ILE A 315 17.91 -10.75 3.69
CA ILE A 315 16.48 -10.89 4.03
C ILE A 315 16.29 -11.92 5.15
N GLU A 316 16.94 -13.08 5.06
CA GLU A 316 16.81 -14.13 6.08
C GLU A 316 17.31 -13.65 7.46
N ALA A 317 18.38 -12.88 7.50
CA ALA A 317 18.89 -12.30 8.74
C ALA A 317 17.87 -11.33 9.37
N ALA A 318 17.19 -10.52 8.55
CA ALA A 318 16.12 -9.62 9.01
C ALA A 318 14.87 -10.39 9.49
N VAL A 319 14.50 -11.47 8.80
CA VAL A 319 13.40 -12.36 9.22
C VAL A 319 13.72 -13.02 10.56
N ASN A 320 14.95 -13.50 10.76
CA ASN A 320 15.35 -14.18 11.99
C ASN A 320 15.30 -13.25 13.21
N ILE A 321 15.80 -12.01 13.11
CA ILE A 321 15.70 -11.05 14.22
C ILE A 321 14.25 -10.63 14.48
N CYS A 322 13.41 -10.49 13.45
CA CYS A 322 11.99 -10.17 13.64
C CYS A 322 11.28 -11.33 14.36
N ARG A 323 11.54 -12.57 13.96
CA ARG A 323 10.97 -13.77 14.61
C ARG A 323 11.39 -13.86 16.08
N GLU A 324 12.66 -13.63 16.37
CA GLU A 324 13.20 -13.63 17.73
C GLU A 324 12.51 -12.59 18.63
N LEU A 325 12.23 -11.40 18.09
CA LEU A 325 11.64 -10.29 18.83
C LEU A 325 10.10 -10.24 18.77
N GLY A 326 9.47 -11.15 18.04
CA GLY A 326 8.03 -11.16 17.82
C GLY A 326 7.53 -9.95 17.01
N TYR A 327 8.35 -9.46 16.07
CA TYR A 327 7.98 -8.40 15.14
C TYR A 327 7.55 -8.99 13.79
N GLU A 328 6.72 -8.26 13.06
CA GLU A 328 6.44 -8.60 11.66
C GLU A 328 7.59 -8.17 10.76
N HIS A 329 7.85 -8.92 9.69
CA HIS A 329 8.82 -8.54 8.66
C HIS A 329 8.09 -8.33 7.33
N HIS A 330 8.32 -7.17 6.71
CA HIS A 330 7.72 -6.79 5.44
C HIS A 330 8.82 -6.33 4.47
N PRO A 331 9.21 -7.15 3.48
CA PRO A 331 10.11 -6.72 2.43
C PRO A 331 9.38 -5.77 1.48
N ILE A 332 9.98 -4.61 1.22
CA ILE A 332 9.44 -3.57 0.35
C ILE A 332 10.46 -3.30 -0.73
N ALA A 333 10.10 -3.50 -2.00
CA ALA A 333 10.98 -3.12 -3.11
C ALA A 333 11.33 -1.63 -2.99
N ALA A 334 12.62 -1.31 -2.93
CA ALA A 334 13.05 0.07 -2.86
C ALA A 334 12.72 0.81 -4.16
N TYR A 335 12.34 2.08 -4.03
CA TYR A 335 12.06 2.98 -5.14
C TYR A 335 12.70 4.34 -4.86
N LEU A 336 12.91 5.10 -5.93
CA LEU A 336 13.49 6.43 -5.85
C LEU A 336 12.42 7.44 -5.46
N GLN A 337 12.61 8.12 -4.34
CA GLN A 337 11.77 9.21 -3.87
C GLN A 337 12.53 10.53 -3.90
N PRO A 338 11.83 11.67 -3.95
CA PRO A 338 10.38 11.84 -4.07
C PRO A 338 9.92 11.73 -5.54
N LEU A 339 8.63 11.97 -5.82
CA LEU A 339 8.11 11.92 -7.20
C LEU A 339 8.84 12.89 -8.12
N GLU A 340 9.27 14.04 -7.63
CA GLU A 340 10.07 15.01 -8.39
C GLU A 340 11.33 14.35 -8.97
N LYS A 341 12.08 13.62 -8.12
CA LYS A 341 13.30 12.91 -8.53
C LYS A 341 12.97 11.75 -9.46
N ALA A 342 11.89 11.02 -9.20
CA ALA A 342 11.44 9.95 -10.10
C ALA A 342 11.09 10.50 -11.49
N PHE A 343 10.41 11.65 -11.57
CA PHE A 343 10.06 12.30 -12.84
C PHE A 343 11.33 12.68 -13.62
N GLU A 344 12.32 13.28 -12.96
CA GLU A 344 13.60 13.62 -13.59
C GLU A 344 14.26 12.39 -14.22
N VAL A 345 14.37 11.29 -13.49
CA VAL A 345 14.97 10.04 -14.01
C VAL A 345 14.15 9.44 -15.15
N ILE A 346 12.83 9.48 -15.05
CA ILE A 346 11.95 8.92 -16.09
C ILE A 346 12.10 9.71 -17.39
N GLU A 347 12.03 11.04 -17.34
CA GLU A 347 12.00 11.90 -18.52
C GLU A 347 13.38 12.18 -19.11
N TYR A 348 14.40 12.39 -18.26
CA TYR A 348 15.71 12.88 -18.67
C TYR A 348 16.85 11.88 -18.40
N GLY A 349 16.60 10.87 -17.59
CA GLY A 349 17.60 9.89 -17.16
C GLY A 349 18.25 10.26 -15.83
N GLU A 350 18.97 9.31 -15.26
CA GLU A 350 19.66 9.49 -13.99
C GLU A 350 20.86 10.45 -14.09
N SER A 351 21.00 11.33 -13.10
CA SER A 351 22.19 12.16 -12.95
C SER A 351 23.39 11.33 -12.48
N GLU A 352 24.62 11.83 -12.62
CA GLU A 352 25.82 11.15 -12.07
C GLU A 352 25.69 10.82 -10.58
N LYS A 353 24.98 11.65 -9.81
CA LYS A 353 24.77 11.44 -8.37
C LYS A 353 23.76 10.33 -8.08
N ASP A 354 22.83 10.09 -9.00
CA ASP A 354 21.74 9.13 -8.84
C ASP A 354 22.11 7.74 -9.40
N LYS A 355 23.05 7.65 -10.34
CA LYS A 355 23.47 6.39 -11.00
C LYS A 355 23.70 5.25 -10.02
N ALA A 356 24.47 5.49 -8.96
CA ALA A 356 24.85 4.46 -8.01
C ALA A 356 23.65 3.87 -7.26
N ILE A 357 22.66 4.70 -6.89
CA ILE A 357 21.47 4.21 -6.18
C ILE A 357 20.45 3.62 -7.16
N VAL A 358 20.29 4.23 -8.34
CA VAL A 358 19.37 3.75 -9.38
C VAL A 358 19.78 2.38 -9.91
N SER A 359 21.08 2.11 -10.08
CA SER A 359 21.57 0.81 -10.53
C SER A 359 21.24 -0.32 -9.56
N GLU A 360 21.12 0.02 -8.27
CA GLU A 360 20.83 -0.92 -7.17
C GLU A 360 19.34 -1.15 -6.92
N LEU A 361 18.44 -0.38 -7.53
CA LEU A 361 17.00 -0.65 -7.46
C LEU A 361 16.68 -1.98 -8.15
N LEU A 362 15.72 -2.74 -7.61
CA LEU A 362 15.26 -4.00 -8.23
C LEU A 362 14.70 -3.77 -9.64
N THR A 363 14.10 -2.61 -9.87
CA THR A 363 13.53 -2.23 -11.15
C THR A 363 13.86 -0.76 -11.38
N HIS A 364 14.26 -0.40 -12.59
CA HIS A 364 14.56 0.98 -12.94
C HIS A 364 13.29 1.85 -12.80
N PRO A 365 13.39 3.14 -12.42
CA PRO A 365 12.20 4.00 -12.28
C PRO A 365 11.31 4.07 -13.54
N ARG A 366 11.90 4.05 -14.73
CA ARG A 366 11.16 3.97 -16.01
C ARG A 366 10.34 2.69 -16.14
N ASP A 367 10.95 1.55 -15.86
CA ASP A 367 10.28 0.25 -15.97
C ASP A 367 9.20 0.09 -14.89
N THR A 368 9.45 0.65 -13.70
CA THR A 368 8.47 0.72 -12.62
C THR A 368 7.26 1.53 -13.07
N ALA A 369 7.46 2.72 -13.63
CA ALA A 369 6.38 3.57 -14.14
C ALA A 369 5.60 2.87 -15.27
N ALA A 370 6.28 2.22 -16.22
CA ALA A 370 5.64 1.46 -17.29
C ALA A 370 4.79 0.30 -16.74
N LYS A 371 5.33 -0.47 -15.79
CA LYS A 371 4.63 -1.58 -15.13
C LYS A 371 3.40 -1.07 -14.37
N LEU A 372 3.54 0.00 -13.58
CA LEU A 372 2.41 0.60 -12.84
C LEU A 372 1.33 1.11 -13.78
N SER A 373 1.70 1.82 -14.86
CA SER A 373 0.76 2.31 -15.88
C SER A 373 -0.02 1.17 -16.56
N ALA A 374 0.63 0.04 -16.84
CA ALA A 374 0.00 -1.13 -17.45
C ALA A 374 -0.91 -1.91 -16.48
N SER A 375 -0.57 -1.92 -15.19
CA SER A 375 -1.21 -2.74 -14.15
C SER A 375 -2.19 -1.98 -13.26
N ARG A 376 -2.47 -0.70 -13.55
CA ARG A 376 -3.39 0.13 -12.75
C ARG A 376 -4.57 0.61 -13.56
N ARG A 377 -5.69 0.82 -12.85
CA ARG A 377 -6.93 1.37 -13.41
C ARG A 377 -6.77 2.88 -13.63
N LYS A 378 -7.19 3.35 -14.81
CA LYS A 378 -7.16 4.78 -15.19
C LYS A 378 -8.47 5.47 -14.83
N ASP A 379 -9.58 4.75 -14.87
CA ASP A 379 -10.92 5.21 -14.50
C ASP A 379 -11.10 5.49 -13.00
N TYR A 380 -10.06 5.28 -12.18
CA TYR A 380 -10.08 5.53 -10.74
C TYR A 380 -9.24 6.75 -10.33
N ASP A 381 -9.65 7.34 -9.20
CA ASP A 381 -8.99 8.42 -8.50
C ASP A 381 -7.80 7.91 -7.66
N CYS A 382 -6.81 8.77 -7.44
CA CYS A 382 -5.65 8.48 -6.62
C CYS A 382 -6.01 8.48 -5.14
N GLU A 383 -5.78 7.37 -4.45
CA GLU A 383 -6.08 7.27 -3.02
C GLU A 383 -5.32 8.30 -2.16
N LEU A 384 -4.08 8.64 -2.53
CA LEU A 384 -3.31 9.68 -1.82
C LEU A 384 -3.96 11.07 -1.91
N ARG A 385 -4.87 11.28 -2.86
CA ARG A 385 -5.61 12.54 -3.03
C ARG A 385 -6.86 12.59 -2.15
N PHE A 386 -7.66 11.50 -2.14
CA PHE A 386 -8.96 11.45 -1.45
C PHE A 386 -8.95 10.83 -0.06
N ASN A 387 -7.86 10.16 0.37
CA ASN A 387 -7.80 9.47 1.67
C ASN A 387 -6.61 9.90 2.55
N GLN A 388 -5.92 10.99 2.21
CA GLN A 388 -4.76 11.44 2.96
C GLN A 388 -4.59 12.96 2.93
N THR A 389 -4.22 13.56 4.06
CA THR A 389 -3.75 14.94 4.15
C THR A 389 -2.36 14.98 4.78
N VAL A 390 -1.43 15.73 4.18
CA VAL A 390 -0.04 15.79 4.62
C VAL A 390 0.31 17.18 5.13
N ILE A 391 0.74 17.26 6.38
CA ILE A 391 1.02 18.50 7.13
C ILE A 391 2.49 18.49 7.53
N ASN A 392 3.22 19.54 7.17
CA ASN A 392 4.61 19.72 7.56
C ASN A 392 4.70 20.24 9.00
N TYR A 393 5.91 20.21 9.58
CA TYR A 393 6.16 20.61 10.97
C TYR A 393 5.73 22.04 11.34
N ASP A 394 5.63 22.92 10.35
CA ASP A 394 5.24 24.32 10.48
C ASP A 394 3.74 24.56 10.24
N GLY A 395 2.96 23.51 9.95
CA GLY A 395 1.54 23.60 9.64
C GLY A 395 1.21 23.75 8.16
N SER A 396 2.21 23.93 7.29
CA SER A 396 1.99 24.03 5.85
C SER A 396 1.54 22.68 5.26
N VAL A 397 0.71 22.72 4.22
CA VAL A 397 0.12 21.51 3.63
C VAL A 397 0.84 21.11 2.34
N ALA A 398 1.29 19.85 2.29
CA ALA A 398 1.85 19.26 1.07
C ALA A 398 0.75 18.69 0.16
N LEU A 399 1.01 18.62 -1.14
CA LEU A 399 0.08 18.04 -2.11
C LEU A 399 -0.22 16.56 -1.81
N CYS A 400 0.81 15.77 -1.56
CA CYS A 400 0.72 14.37 -1.15
C CYS A 400 2.00 13.95 -0.42
N CYS A 401 2.01 12.73 0.14
CA CYS A 401 3.15 12.21 0.90
C CYS A 401 4.41 12.02 0.05
N ASN A 402 4.27 11.93 -1.27
CA ASN A 402 5.39 11.70 -2.19
C ASN A 402 5.97 12.98 -2.82
N VAL A 403 5.54 14.15 -2.36
CA VAL A 403 6.04 15.47 -2.79
C VAL A 403 6.94 16.06 -1.71
N TYR A 404 8.02 16.71 -2.12
CA TYR A 404 9.02 17.26 -1.20
C TYR A 404 9.37 18.73 -1.43
N GLU A 405 9.42 19.17 -2.69
CA GLU A 405 9.88 20.52 -3.01
C GLU A 405 8.81 21.58 -2.70
N PRO A 406 9.17 22.75 -2.14
CA PRO A 406 8.21 23.80 -1.80
C PRO A 406 7.31 24.25 -2.95
N LYS A 407 7.83 24.27 -4.19
CA LYS A 407 7.07 24.65 -5.39
C LYS A 407 5.90 23.72 -5.72
N ASN A 408 5.87 22.51 -5.15
CA ASN A 408 4.83 21.51 -5.36
C ASN A 408 3.92 21.35 -4.11
N MET A 409 4.07 22.22 -3.11
CA MET A 409 3.18 22.28 -1.94
C MET A 409 1.86 22.97 -2.32
N LEU A 410 0.82 22.83 -1.49
CA LEU A 410 -0.45 23.50 -1.75
C LEU A 410 -0.43 25.02 -1.49
N GLY A 411 0.63 25.53 -0.85
CA GLY A 411 0.78 26.97 -0.57
C GLY A 411 -0.16 27.50 0.51
N VAL A 412 -0.70 26.61 1.36
CA VAL A 412 -1.66 26.96 2.41
C VAL A 412 -1.27 26.39 3.77
N GLN A 413 -1.79 27.02 4.83
CA GLN A 413 -1.69 26.54 6.20
C GLN A 413 -2.90 25.66 6.54
N PHE A 414 -2.65 24.56 7.25
CA PHE A 414 -3.71 23.63 7.60
C PHE A 414 -4.80 24.29 8.45
N LEU A 415 -4.44 25.11 9.44
CA LEU A 415 -5.41 25.74 10.34
C LEU A 415 -6.28 26.81 9.68
N ASP A 416 -5.82 27.40 8.59
CA ASP A 416 -6.50 28.52 7.92
C ASP A 416 -7.46 28.04 6.82
N ASN A 417 -7.51 26.74 6.54
CA ASN A 417 -8.25 26.17 5.42
C ASN A 417 -9.06 24.95 5.88
N THR A 418 -10.32 24.87 5.47
CA THR A 418 -11.18 23.71 5.72
C THR A 418 -10.66 22.46 4.99
N HIS A 419 -11.02 21.28 5.47
CA HIS A 419 -10.75 20.01 4.78
C HIS A 419 -11.15 20.07 3.30
N LYS A 420 -12.35 20.59 3.00
CA LYS A 420 -12.89 20.69 1.64
C LYS A 420 -12.07 21.63 0.74
N GLU A 421 -11.62 22.77 1.27
CA GLU A 421 -10.76 23.69 0.51
C GLU A 421 -9.41 23.05 0.18
N ILE A 422 -8.80 22.36 1.15
CA ILE A 422 -7.56 21.61 0.94
C ILE A 422 -7.75 20.53 -0.12
N GLU A 423 -8.86 19.77 -0.08
CA GLU A 423 -9.17 18.80 -1.13
C GLU A 423 -9.25 19.47 -2.50
N VAL A 424 -10.04 20.54 -2.66
CA VAL A 424 -10.18 21.28 -3.93
C VAL A 424 -8.83 21.73 -4.49
N LEU A 425 -7.91 22.19 -3.63
CA LEU A 425 -6.56 22.58 -4.05
C LEU A 425 -5.77 21.41 -4.63
N LYS A 426 -5.88 20.20 -4.06
CA LYS A 426 -5.23 19.01 -4.63
C LYS A 426 -5.72 18.69 -6.05
N TYR A 427 -7.02 18.86 -6.33
CA TYR A 427 -7.58 18.60 -7.66
C TYR A 427 -7.21 19.66 -8.70
N ARG A 428 -6.73 20.83 -8.28
CA ARG A 428 -6.29 21.91 -9.19
C ARG A 428 -4.77 21.95 -9.39
N HIS A 429 -4.02 21.13 -8.66
CA HIS A 429 -2.56 21.15 -8.70
C HIS A 429 -2.02 20.35 -9.91
N SER A 430 -1.35 21.04 -10.84
CA SER A 430 -0.86 20.46 -12.11
C SER A 430 0.11 19.28 -11.94
N PHE A 431 0.82 19.19 -10.81
CA PHE A 431 1.67 18.04 -10.50
C PHE A 431 0.92 16.70 -10.53
N CYS A 432 -0.38 16.67 -10.16
CA CYS A 432 -1.19 15.47 -10.24
C CYS A 432 -1.42 15.00 -11.68
N GLU A 433 -1.60 15.92 -12.63
CA GLU A 433 -1.73 15.62 -14.05
C GLU A 433 -0.46 14.93 -14.57
N LYS A 434 0.71 15.50 -14.25
CA LYS A 434 2.01 14.90 -14.63
C LYS A 434 2.20 13.52 -14.00
N CYS A 435 1.92 13.37 -12.71
CA CYS A 435 2.01 12.10 -11.99
C CYS A 435 1.16 11.01 -12.66
N ARG A 436 -0.08 11.36 -13.04
CA ARG A 436 -1.01 10.44 -13.71
C ARG A 436 -0.57 10.11 -15.14
N LYS A 437 -0.06 11.08 -15.91
CA LYS A 437 0.48 10.85 -17.26
C LYS A 437 1.63 9.85 -17.24
N LEU A 438 2.46 9.87 -16.19
CA LEU A 438 3.55 8.92 -15.97
C LEU A 438 3.09 7.60 -15.31
N GLY A 439 1.81 7.43 -14.99
CA GLY A 439 1.25 6.21 -14.38
C GLY A 439 1.65 6.00 -12.91
N LEU A 440 2.06 7.05 -12.21
CA LEU A 440 2.56 6.99 -10.83
C LEU A 440 1.47 7.25 -9.78
N ASN A 441 0.27 7.67 -10.19
CA ASN A 441 -0.89 7.83 -9.32
C ASN A 441 -1.30 6.49 -8.68
N TYR A 442 -1.68 6.52 -7.40
CA TYR A 442 -1.98 5.34 -6.61
C TYR A 442 -3.44 4.90 -6.78
N THR A 443 -3.72 4.15 -7.86
CA THR A 443 -5.05 3.62 -8.20
C THR A 443 -5.11 2.09 -8.13
N PRO A 444 -6.31 1.49 -7.99
CA PRO A 444 -6.52 0.04 -7.97
C PRO A 444 -5.79 -0.71 -9.07
N ALA A 445 -5.40 -1.95 -8.77
CA ALA A 445 -4.80 -2.83 -9.77
C ALA A 445 -5.82 -3.13 -10.88
N LYS A 446 -5.34 -3.26 -12.11
CA LYS A 446 -6.10 -3.72 -13.26
C LYS A 446 -5.86 -5.21 -13.43
N MET A 447 -6.95 -5.97 -13.44
CA MET A 447 -6.90 -7.40 -13.78
C MET A 447 -6.42 -7.57 -15.22
N SER A 448 -5.37 -8.38 -15.41
CA SER A 448 -4.80 -8.74 -16.71
C SER A 448 -5.44 -9.98 -17.31
#